data_AF-A0A1I2KS04-F1
#
_entry.id   AF-A0A1I2KS04-F1
#
_cell.length_a   1.000
_cell.length_b   1.000
_cell.length_c   1.000
_cell.angle_alpha   90.00
_cell.angle_beta   90.00
_cell.angle_gamma   90.00
#
_symmetry.space_group_name_H-M   'P 1'
#
loop_
_entity.id
_entity.type
_entity.pdbx_description
1 polymer ?
#
loop_
_entity_poly.entity_id
_entity_poly.type
_entity_poly.pdbx_seq_one_letter_code
_entity_poly.pdbx_strand_id
1 'polypeptide(L)'
;MKFRLLSYILLFSLLANAQSPDREYFRSPVDIPILLSGNFGELRSNHFHSGIDIKTQGKTGLPVYAAAEGDISRLRVSPYGFGLAIYIDHPNGQSTVYGHLLSFREDIEKYIKEKQYAKESFSIDLQIPEGTFPVKKGELIALSGNSGSSGGPHLHFEIRDTHKQEPLNPLQFGFPVKDDMKPKILSAFIAPLGNESHVNGQRKGKLIETVFYNGAYHLKGNPVIPVYGQIGFGIQALDYLDGSWNKCGVFEIKLKVDDQLVYTFLMDRLNFSETRYLNSHIDYSEYRKNYRRVHKSWVDPGNKLSNYHQLVNRGIVDLSDGKQHQIRYEIQDVYGNTSVLSFRVQSKLMQLSEPTLAGKLIRYNQEERIETDQLNADFPSGTFYSDFHLDYDAKPANNLYYSPLFKLHDDRTPVHQSYQLKLKADLVPDSLEDKALIAAISDKSGKKWSLGGKYKNGWVTASVRQLGTFAISVDTIAPTIRPLSIAAHSRLTEKNRIRFKIRDEFSGIADYRGEIDGQWVLFEYDAKNALITYHIDSKRLQLNKKHQLKLEVTDNKGNVATYEANFFR
;
A
#
# COMPACT_ATOMS: atom_id res chain seq x y z
N MET A 1 69.82 -30.27 -9.23
CA MET A 1 69.05 -29.43 -10.18
C MET A 1 67.58 -29.71 -9.91
N LYS A 2 66.79 -28.86 -9.22
CA LYS A 2 66.25 -27.53 -9.64
C LYS A 2 65.63 -27.66 -11.06
N PHE A 3 64.34 -27.46 -11.36
CA PHE A 3 63.31 -26.57 -10.80
C PHE A 3 61.90 -26.98 -11.31
N ARG A 4 60.89 -26.80 -10.43
CA ARG A 4 59.54 -26.23 -10.65
C ARG A 4 58.60 -26.77 -11.76
N LEU A 5 57.48 -27.34 -11.32
CA LEU A 5 56.16 -26.98 -11.86
C LEU A 5 55.20 -26.77 -10.66
N LEU A 6 54.97 -25.50 -10.33
CA LEU A 6 54.08 -25.03 -9.28
C LEU A 6 53.03 -24.14 -9.96
N SER A 7 51.77 -24.34 -9.59
CA SER A 7 50.71 -23.32 -9.58
C SER A 7 50.14 -22.80 -10.91
N TYR A 8 48.95 -23.31 -11.28
CA TYR A 8 47.89 -22.51 -11.91
C TYR A 8 46.56 -22.79 -11.19
N ILE A 9 46.46 -22.31 -9.96
CA ILE A 9 45.18 -22.00 -9.31
C ILE A 9 45.39 -20.60 -8.74
N LEU A 10 44.87 -19.57 -9.39
CA LEU A 10 44.46 -18.32 -8.74
C LEU A 10 43.70 -17.41 -9.71
N LEU A 11 42.65 -16.78 -9.17
CA LEU A 11 42.02 -15.52 -9.59
C LEU A 11 40.98 -15.56 -10.73
N PHE A 12 39.79 -16.06 -10.40
CA PHE A 12 38.53 -15.40 -10.77
C PHE A 12 37.75 -15.10 -9.48
N SER A 13 38.14 -14.02 -8.80
CA SER A 13 37.45 -13.54 -7.60
C SER A 13 37.53 -12.01 -7.51
N LEU A 14 36.92 -11.34 -8.48
CA LEU A 14 36.63 -9.90 -8.58
C LEU A 14 35.50 -9.86 -9.64
N LEU A 15 34.26 -9.40 -9.44
CA LEU A 15 33.75 -8.28 -8.66
C LEU A 15 32.29 -8.57 -8.28
N ALA A 16 31.99 -8.60 -6.99
CA ALA A 16 30.67 -8.25 -6.47
C ALA A 16 30.89 -7.11 -5.48
N ASN A 17 31.46 -6.00 -5.96
CA ASN A 17 31.33 -4.74 -5.24
C ASN A 17 29.89 -4.30 -5.43
N ALA A 18 29.08 -4.41 -4.38
CA ALA A 18 27.93 -3.55 -4.26
C ALA A 18 28.46 -2.11 -4.32
N GLN A 19 28.34 -1.46 -5.49
CA GLN A 19 28.71 -0.06 -5.63
C GLN A 19 27.84 0.71 -4.64
N SER A 20 28.46 1.38 -3.68
CA SER A 20 27.75 2.34 -2.85
C SER A 20 27.06 3.36 -3.77
N PRO A 21 25.83 3.80 -3.46
CA PRO A 21 25.14 4.76 -4.30
C PRO A 21 26.01 5.99 -4.52
N ASP A 22 26.06 6.49 -5.77
CA ASP A 22 26.66 7.78 -6.04
C ASP A 22 25.77 8.86 -5.38
N ARG A 23 26.26 9.39 -4.26
CA ARG A 23 25.52 10.33 -3.39
C ARG A 23 25.43 11.73 -3.99
N GLU A 24 26.17 12.04 -5.05
CA GLU A 24 26.18 13.37 -5.69
C GLU A 24 25.47 13.38 -7.05
N TYR A 25 25.16 12.20 -7.60
CA TYR A 25 24.50 12.05 -8.90
C TYR A 25 23.17 12.80 -8.97
N PHE A 26 22.33 12.68 -7.93
CA PHE A 26 21.04 13.35 -7.86
C PHE A 26 21.10 14.66 -7.06
N ARG A 27 20.50 15.73 -7.60
CA ARG A 27 20.14 16.93 -6.82
C ARG A 27 18.77 16.72 -6.15
N SER A 28 18.49 17.51 -5.12
CA SER A 28 17.13 17.65 -4.57
C SER A 28 16.12 17.97 -5.69
N PRO A 29 14.96 17.30 -5.76
CA PRO A 29 13.96 17.56 -6.80
C PRO A 29 13.20 18.88 -6.60
N VAL A 30 13.45 19.59 -5.49
CA VAL A 30 12.86 20.89 -5.12
C VAL A 30 13.92 21.84 -4.56
N ASP A 31 13.67 23.16 -4.64
CA ASP A 31 14.57 24.21 -4.11
C ASP A 31 14.15 24.70 -2.71
N ILE A 32 13.44 23.87 -1.96
CA ILE A 32 13.04 24.13 -0.57
C ILE A 32 13.75 23.16 0.38
N PRO A 33 13.88 23.49 1.69
CA PRO A 33 14.34 22.53 2.68
C PRO A 33 13.49 21.24 2.65
N ILE A 34 14.15 20.08 2.66
CA ILE A 34 13.46 18.79 2.60
C ILE A 34 13.00 18.41 4.02
N LEU A 35 11.69 18.49 4.25
CA LEU A 35 11.02 17.93 5.42
C LEU A 35 10.08 16.82 4.97
N LEU A 36 10.17 15.65 5.59
CA LEU A 36 9.41 14.48 5.14
C LEU A 36 8.04 14.36 5.84
N SER A 37 7.02 13.95 5.09
CA SER A 37 5.75 13.43 5.61
C SER A 37 5.66 11.91 5.65
N GLY A 38 6.58 11.23 4.98
CA GLY A 38 6.74 9.79 4.98
C GLY A 38 8.10 9.45 4.36
N ASN A 39 8.73 8.38 4.81
CA ASN A 39 10.01 7.90 4.29
C ASN A 39 9.85 6.55 3.58
N PHE A 40 10.94 6.08 2.98
CA PHE A 40 10.97 4.79 2.31
C PHE A 40 10.73 3.66 3.31
N GLY A 41 9.91 2.68 2.92
CA GLY A 41 9.64 1.52 3.75
C GLY A 41 8.63 1.72 4.86
N GLU A 42 8.05 2.91 4.99
CA GLU A 42 6.98 3.17 5.94
C GLU A 42 5.83 2.15 5.75
N LEU A 43 5.32 1.61 6.86
CA LEU A 43 4.30 0.58 6.84
C LEU A 43 2.93 1.17 6.45
N ARG A 44 2.48 1.00 5.20
CA ARG A 44 1.14 1.41 4.73
C ARG A 44 0.14 0.25 4.82
N SER A 45 -1.14 0.47 4.54
CA SER A 45 -2.24 -0.48 4.82
C SER A 45 -2.04 -1.88 4.24
N ASN A 46 -1.35 -2.01 3.10
CA ASN A 46 -1.20 -3.27 2.37
C ASN A 46 0.12 -3.37 1.58
N HIS A 47 1.04 -2.43 1.78
CA HIS A 47 2.31 -2.31 1.05
C HIS A 47 3.29 -1.43 1.83
N PHE A 48 4.57 -1.50 1.51
CA PHE A 48 5.58 -0.57 2.00
C PHE A 48 5.61 0.68 1.11
N HIS A 49 5.84 1.85 1.71
CA HIS A 49 6.01 3.10 0.96
C HIS A 49 7.28 3.05 0.09
N SER A 50 7.16 3.29 -1.21
CA SER A 50 8.22 3.07 -2.20
C SER A 50 9.15 4.27 -2.44
N GLY A 51 8.96 5.38 -1.73
CA GLY A 51 9.71 6.60 -1.91
C GLY A 51 9.79 7.44 -0.65
N ILE A 52 10.07 8.73 -0.83
CA ILE A 52 9.97 9.75 0.20
C ILE A 52 8.88 10.76 -0.16
N ASP A 53 8.12 11.20 0.83
CA ASP A 53 7.10 12.22 0.66
C ASP A 53 7.65 13.56 1.17
N ILE A 54 8.05 14.44 0.24
CA ILE A 54 8.63 15.75 0.53
C ILE A 54 7.53 16.78 0.70
N LYS A 55 7.40 17.36 1.90
CA LYS A 55 6.42 18.41 2.18
C LYS A 55 6.65 19.63 1.31
N THR A 56 5.58 20.14 0.71
CA THR A 56 5.63 21.36 -0.12
C THR A 56 5.16 22.59 0.65
N GLN A 57 5.52 22.67 1.95
CA GLN A 57 5.15 23.79 2.84
C GLN A 57 3.64 24.09 2.89
N GLY A 58 2.81 23.05 2.75
CA GLY A 58 1.34 23.17 2.80
C GLY A 58 0.69 23.76 1.54
N LYS A 59 1.43 23.94 0.44
CA LYS A 59 0.92 24.49 -0.82
C LYS A 59 1.25 23.61 -2.02
N THR A 60 0.43 23.70 -3.06
CA THR A 60 0.74 23.17 -4.40
C THR A 60 1.44 24.24 -5.23
N GLY A 61 1.96 23.87 -6.40
CA GLY A 61 2.51 24.81 -7.38
C GLY A 61 4.00 25.14 -7.18
N LEU A 62 4.74 24.40 -6.35
CA LEU A 62 6.18 24.60 -6.25
C LEU A 62 6.90 24.00 -7.47
N PRO A 63 7.95 24.64 -8.00
CA PRO A 63 8.81 24.06 -9.03
C PRO A 63 9.35 22.68 -8.64
N VAL A 64 9.22 21.71 -9.54
CA VAL A 64 9.81 20.37 -9.43
C VAL A 64 10.79 20.17 -10.58
N TYR A 65 11.99 19.71 -10.25
CA TYR A 65 13.11 19.63 -11.17
C TYR A 65 13.60 18.20 -11.37
N ALA A 66 14.13 17.94 -12.56
CA ALA A 66 14.85 16.70 -12.84
C ALA A 66 16.05 16.56 -11.89
N ALA A 67 16.16 15.41 -11.23
CA ALA A 67 17.15 15.17 -10.20
C ALA A 67 18.54 14.91 -10.81
N ALA A 68 18.57 14.40 -12.04
CA ALA A 68 19.76 14.23 -12.87
C ALA A 68 19.35 14.36 -14.35
N GLU A 69 20.34 14.45 -15.24
CA GLU A 69 20.14 14.34 -16.68
C GLU A 69 19.58 12.96 -17.08
N GLY A 70 18.80 12.93 -18.14
CA GLY A 70 18.19 11.70 -18.65
C GLY A 70 17.05 11.99 -19.63
N ASP A 71 16.23 10.98 -19.85
CA ASP A 71 15.09 11.04 -20.75
C ASP A 71 13.80 10.66 -20.01
N ILE A 72 12.74 11.43 -20.23
CA ILE A 72 11.42 11.04 -19.70
C ILE A 72 11.00 9.74 -20.40
N SER A 73 10.87 8.66 -19.63
CA SER A 73 10.56 7.32 -20.14
C SER A 73 9.08 6.97 -20.01
N ARG A 74 8.37 7.57 -19.06
CA ARG A 74 6.93 7.34 -18.86
C ARG A 74 6.22 8.55 -18.28
N LEU A 75 5.00 8.78 -18.76
CA LEU A 75 4.07 9.78 -18.24
C LEU A 75 2.76 9.09 -17.84
N ARG A 76 2.28 9.38 -16.64
CA ARG A 76 1.02 8.81 -16.13
C ARG A 76 0.10 9.91 -15.61
N VAL A 77 -1.17 9.84 -16.01
CA VAL A 77 -2.27 10.65 -15.47
C VAL A 77 -3.35 9.68 -15.00
N SER A 78 -3.71 9.77 -13.72
CA SER A 78 -4.73 8.91 -13.13
C SER A 78 -5.51 9.66 -12.04
N PRO A 79 -6.80 9.36 -11.83
CA PRO A 79 -7.54 9.86 -10.68
C PRO A 79 -7.07 9.27 -9.33
N TYR A 80 -6.28 8.19 -9.37
CA TYR A 80 -5.83 7.43 -8.21
C TYR A 80 -4.30 7.29 -8.17
N GLY A 81 -3.77 6.66 -7.12
CA GLY A 81 -2.35 6.38 -6.98
C GLY A 81 -1.53 7.68 -7.00
N PHE A 82 -0.46 7.73 -7.81
CA PHE A 82 0.38 8.92 -7.95
C PHE A 82 -0.28 10.12 -8.63
N GLY A 83 -1.49 10.00 -9.18
CA GLY A 83 -2.10 11.14 -9.87
C GLY A 83 -1.39 11.43 -11.18
N LEU A 84 -0.84 12.63 -11.30
CA LEU A 84 0.08 13.02 -12.37
C LEU A 84 1.49 12.63 -11.95
N ALA A 85 2.17 11.85 -12.80
CA ALA A 85 3.53 11.39 -12.53
C ALA A 85 4.44 11.41 -13.77
N ILE A 86 5.70 11.76 -13.54
CA ILE A 86 6.81 11.68 -14.49
C ILE A 86 7.78 10.60 -14.03
N TYR A 87 8.28 9.80 -14.98
CA TYR A 87 9.38 8.86 -14.80
C TYR A 87 10.51 9.29 -15.74
N ILE A 88 11.73 9.36 -15.21
CA ILE A 88 12.93 9.77 -15.96
C ILE A 88 13.93 8.65 -15.82
N ASP A 89 14.39 8.10 -16.94
CA ASP A 89 15.48 7.12 -16.96
C ASP A 89 16.80 7.86 -17.12
N HIS A 90 17.79 7.50 -16.31
CA HIS A 90 19.08 8.18 -16.25
C HIS A 90 20.20 7.28 -16.80
N PRO A 91 21.26 7.87 -17.38
CA PRO A 91 22.40 7.11 -17.91
C PRO A 91 23.10 6.18 -16.91
N ASN A 92 22.96 6.40 -15.61
CA ASN A 92 23.54 5.56 -14.56
C ASN A 92 22.76 4.25 -14.29
N GLY A 93 21.71 3.94 -15.05
CA GLY A 93 20.89 2.74 -14.88
C GLY A 93 19.84 2.84 -13.76
N GLN A 94 19.57 4.06 -13.29
CA GLN A 94 18.51 4.34 -12.33
C GLN A 94 17.44 5.23 -12.94
N SER A 95 16.23 5.13 -12.41
CA SER A 95 15.11 6.00 -12.80
C SER A 95 14.66 6.83 -11.60
N THR A 96 14.21 8.06 -11.84
CA THR A 96 13.51 8.86 -10.83
C THR A 96 12.04 8.99 -11.14
N VAL A 97 11.21 9.00 -10.10
CA VAL A 97 9.76 9.11 -10.22
C VAL A 97 9.27 10.28 -9.38
N TYR A 98 8.40 11.09 -9.99
CA TYR A 98 7.82 12.30 -9.40
C TYR A 98 6.31 12.14 -9.40
N GLY A 99 5.69 12.01 -8.23
CA GLY A 99 4.25 11.78 -8.08
C GLY A 99 3.50 12.95 -7.46
N HIS A 100 2.18 12.88 -7.53
CA HIS A 100 1.21 13.84 -6.99
C HIS A 100 1.32 15.25 -7.60
N LEU A 101 1.83 15.36 -8.83
CA LEU A 101 2.09 16.64 -9.49
C LEU A 101 0.80 17.43 -9.75
N LEU A 102 0.92 18.75 -9.84
CA LEU A 102 -0.18 19.66 -10.19
C LEU A 102 -0.31 19.79 -11.71
N SER A 103 0.81 19.93 -12.40
CA SER A 103 0.89 20.09 -13.86
C SER A 103 2.29 19.71 -14.34
N PHE A 104 2.40 19.42 -15.62
CA PHE A 104 3.69 19.18 -16.27
C PHE A 104 4.28 20.47 -16.85
N ARG A 105 5.53 20.40 -17.34
CA ARG A 105 6.08 21.42 -18.25
C ARG A 105 5.20 21.53 -19.51
N GLU A 106 5.12 22.71 -20.11
CA GLU A 106 4.14 23.05 -21.14
C GLU A 106 4.13 22.11 -22.36
N ASP A 107 5.31 21.71 -22.85
CA ASP A 107 5.47 20.78 -23.97
C ASP A 107 4.95 19.37 -23.64
N ILE A 108 5.24 18.88 -22.43
CA ILE A 108 4.76 17.60 -21.90
C ILE A 108 3.23 17.64 -21.74
N GLU A 109 2.71 18.71 -21.14
CA GLU A 109 1.27 18.92 -20.92
C GLU A 109 0.52 18.93 -22.27
N LYS A 110 1.05 19.61 -23.27
CA LYS A 110 0.50 19.63 -24.63
C LYS A 110 0.46 18.22 -25.23
N TYR A 111 1.56 17.46 -25.14
CA TYR A 111 1.63 16.09 -25.64
C TYR A 111 0.62 15.17 -24.96
N ILE A 112 0.52 15.21 -23.64
CA ILE A 112 -0.46 14.46 -22.83
C ILE A 112 -1.88 14.79 -23.27
N LYS A 113 -2.21 16.09 -23.36
CA LYS A 113 -3.55 16.54 -23.75
C LYS A 113 -3.93 16.05 -25.14
N GLU A 114 -3.02 16.11 -26.11
CA GLU A 114 -3.24 15.56 -27.45
C GLU A 114 -3.58 14.06 -27.41
N LYS A 115 -2.85 13.27 -26.60
CA LYS A 115 -3.12 11.84 -26.43
C LYS A 115 -4.43 11.57 -25.68
N GLN A 116 -4.80 12.38 -24.69
CA GLN A 116 -6.08 12.26 -23.97
C GLN A 116 -7.27 12.51 -24.89
N TYR A 117 -7.22 13.55 -25.72
CA TYR A 117 -8.27 13.82 -26.70
C TYR A 117 -8.34 12.75 -27.80
N ALA A 118 -7.19 12.26 -28.28
CA ALA A 118 -7.18 11.17 -29.27
C ALA A 118 -7.77 9.85 -28.72
N LYS A 119 -7.70 9.63 -27.41
CA LYS A 119 -8.25 8.45 -26.72
C LYS A 119 -9.61 8.70 -26.08
N GLU A 120 -10.10 9.93 -26.09
CA GLU A 120 -11.26 10.39 -25.30
C GLU A 120 -11.22 9.92 -23.83
N SER A 121 -10.06 10.05 -23.18
CA SER A 121 -9.86 9.59 -21.81
C SER A 121 -9.00 10.54 -21.00
N PHE A 122 -9.41 10.80 -19.75
CA PHE A 122 -8.58 11.48 -18.76
C PHE A 122 -7.39 10.63 -18.32
N SER A 123 -7.62 9.33 -18.08
CA SER A 123 -6.56 8.46 -17.58
C SER A 123 -5.67 8.02 -18.74
N ILE A 124 -4.37 8.25 -18.62
CA ILE A 124 -3.40 7.78 -19.60
C ILE A 124 -2.15 7.24 -18.91
N ASP A 125 -1.55 6.26 -19.57
CA ASP A 125 -0.28 5.67 -19.19
C ASP A 125 0.53 5.53 -20.49
N LEU A 126 1.55 6.37 -20.64
CA LEU A 126 2.31 6.51 -21.87
C LEU A 126 3.75 6.13 -21.61
N GLN A 127 4.24 5.13 -22.36
CA GLN A 127 5.67 4.94 -22.56
C GLN A 127 6.16 5.97 -23.58
N ILE A 128 7.27 6.62 -23.29
CA ILE A 128 7.80 7.73 -24.08
C ILE A 128 9.07 7.24 -24.78
N PRO A 129 9.14 7.35 -26.13
CA PRO A 129 10.36 7.01 -26.85
C PRO A 129 11.53 7.88 -26.41
N GLU A 130 12.71 7.26 -26.28
CA GLU A 130 13.97 7.94 -25.98
C GLU A 130 14.21 9.13 -26.91
N GLY A 131 14.74 10.24 -26.37
CA GLY A 131 14.99 11.46 -27.11
C GLY A 131 13.75 12.35 -27.35
N THR A 132 12.54 11.92 -26.96
CA THR A 132 11.33 12.76 -27.10
C THR A 132 11.37 13.95 -26.15
N PHE A 133 11.76 13.72 -24.88
CA PHE A 133 11.88 14.75 -23.86
C PHE A 133 13.16 14.53 -23.05
N PRO A 134 14.34 14.86 -23.62
CA PRO A 134 15.58 14.88 -22.86
C PRO A 134 15.51 16.01 -21.83
N VAL A 135 16.10 15.78 -20.66
CA VAL A 135 16.18 16.76 -19.57
C VAL A 135 17.59 16.82 -19.01
N LYS A 136 17.97 18.02 -18.55
CA LYS A 136 19.22 18.24 -17.80
C LYS A 136 18.97 18.19 -16.30
N LYS A 137 20.00 17.85 -15.53
CA LYS A 137 19.99 17.98 -14.07
C LYS A 137 19.56 19.40 -13.67
N GLY A 138 18.48 19.50 -12.91
CA GLY A 138 17.91 20.76 -12.44
C GLY A 138 16.99 21.49 -13.41
N GLU A 139 16.65 20.88 -14.54
CA GLU A 139 15.64 21.41 -15.44
C GLU A 139 14.23 21.30 -14.83
N LEU A 140 13.42 22.35 -14.99
CA LEU A 140 12.02 22.35 -14.55
C LEU A 140 11.24 21.34 -15.39
N ILE A 141 10.54 20.41 -14.72
CA ILE A 141 9.76 19.36 -15.38
C ILE A 141 8.27 19.41 -15.01
N ALA A 142 7.92 19.96 -13.84
CA ALA A 142 6.57 19.96 -13.33
C ALA A 142 6.38 20.99 -12.20
N LEU A 143 5.13 21.11 -11.75
CA LEU A 143 4.78 21.75 -10.49
C LEU A 143 4.28 20.71 -9.48
N SER A 144 4.67 20.87 -8.22
CA SER A 144 4.21 20.00 -7.12
C SER A 144 2.72 20.14 -6.89
N GLY A 145 2.05 19.10 -6.41
CA GLY A 145 0.61 19.10 -6.35
C GLY A 145 0.02 18.32 -5.18
N ASN A 146 -1.18 17.85 -5.43
CA ASN A 146 -1.95 17.00 -4.55
C ASN A 146 -2.85 16.07 -5.39
N SER A 147 -2.42 15.69 -6.59
CA SER A 147 -3.23 14.85 -7.50
C SER A 147 -3.21 13.38 -7.06
N GLY A 148 -4.19 12.60 -7.53
CA GLY A 148 -4.32 11.19 -7.15
C GLY A 148 -4.69 10.96 -5.68
N SER A 149 -4.21 9.84 -5.14
CA SER A 149 -4.48 9.36 -3.77
C SER A 149 -3.52 9.97 -2.76
N SER A 150 -3.62 11.28 -2.55
CA SER A 150 -2.80 12.04 -1.60
C SER A 150 -3.64 12.69 -0.50
N GLY A 151 -3.14 12.67 0.74
CA GLY A 151 -3.79 13.27 1.92
C GLY A 151 -3.56 14.78 2.08
N GLY A 152 -2.59 15.36 1.36
CA GLY A 152 -2.27 16.79 1.40
C GLY A 152 -1.10 17.14 0.48
N PRO A 153 -0.83 18.43 0.21
CA PRO A 153 0.22 18.85 -0.72
C PRO A 153 1.62 18.34 -0.32
N HIS A 154 2.22 17.55 -1.22
CA HIS A 154 3.59 17.05 -1.12
C HIS A 154 4.08 16.60 -2.50
N LEU A 155 5.38 16.36 -2.63
CA LEU A 155 5.99 15.65 -3.76
C LEU A 155 6.33 14.23 -3.29
N HIS A 156 5.77 13.22 -3.95
CA HIS A 156 6.26 11.85 -3.80
C HIS A 156 7.46 11.67 -4.74
N PHE A 157 8.59 11.22 -4.20
CA PHE A 157 9.83 11.05 -4.96
C PHE A 157 10.42 9.66 -4.74
N GLU A 158 10.79 9.00 -5.83
CA GLU A 158 11.44 7.69 -5.80
C GLU A 158 12.73 7.70 -6.63
N ILE A 159 13.65 6.82 -6.25
CA ILE A 159 14.74 6.35 -7.09
C ILE A 159 14.51 4.84 -7.28
N ARG A 160 14.70 4.34 -8.50
CA ARG A 160 14.53 2.93 -8.86
C ARG A 160 15.72 2.41 -9.62
N ASP A 161 15.96 1.11 -9.52
CA ASP A 161 16.71 0.38 -10.55
C ASP A 161 15.89 0.39 -11.85
N THR A 162 16.44 0.89 -12.97
CA THR A 162 15.69 1.06 -14.22
C THR A 162 15.23 -0.28 -14.80
N HIS A 163 16.08 -1.31 -14.73
CA HIS A 163 15.79 -2.60 -15.37
C HIS A 163 14.77 -3.41 -14.58
N LYS A 164 14.93 -3.48 -13.26
CA LYS A 164 14.04 -4.26 -12.38
C LYS A 164 12.83 -3.46 -11.91
N GLN A 165 12.86 -2.13 -12.06
CA GLN A 165 11.86 -1.21 -11.51
C GLN A 165 11.72 -1.30 -9.99
N GLU A 166 12.75 -1.83 -9.31
CA GLU A 166 12.79 -1.98 -7.86
C GLU A 166 13.12 -0.64 -7.21
N PRO A 167 12.24 -0.10 -6.34
CA PRO A 167 12.54 1.11 -5.60
C PRO A 167 13.74 0.93 -4.67
N LEU A 168 14.60 1.94 -4.66
CA LEU A 168 15.77 2.07 -3.80
C LEU A 168 15.47 3.17 -2.78
N ASN A 169 15.93 3.02 -1.54
CA ASN A 169 15.69 4.00 -0.49
C ASN A 169 16.38 5.34 -0.85
N PRO A 170 15.63 6.42 -1.18
CA PRO A 170 16.23 7.66 -1.65
C PRO A 170 17.15 8.31 -0.62
N LEU A 171 16.93 8.09 0.68
CA LEU A 171 17.76 8.68 1.74
C LEU A 171 19.22 8.18 1.73
N GLN A 172 19.52 7.11 0.98
CA GLN A 172 20.89 6.65 0.74
C GLN A 172 21.66 7.50 -0.30
N PHE A 173 20.98 8.40 -1.04
CA PHE A 173 21.54 9.14 -2.18
C PHE A 173 21.91 10.59 -1.86
N GLY A 174 22.28 10.89 -0.61
CA GLY A 174 22.88 12.19 -0.26
C GLY A 174 21.93 13.39 -0.23
N PHE A 175 20.61 13.18 -0.23
CA PHE A 175 19.67 14.30 -0.06
C PHE A 175 19.88 15.05 1.26
N PRO A 176 19.72 16.38 1.28
CA PRO A 176 19.95 17.22 2.45
C PRO A 176 18.78 17.14 3.46
N VAL A 177 18.52 15.93 3.97
CA VAL A 177 17.58 15.68 5.05
C VAL A 177 18.41 15.53 6.33
N LYS A 178 18.09 16.33 7.35
CA LYS A 178 18.74 16.26 8.65
C LYS A 178 18.04 15.20 9.50
N ASP A 179 18.82 14.35 10.16
CA ASP A 179 18.30 13.35 11.09
C ASP A 179 19.35 12.96 12.14
N ASP A 180 19.19 13.49 13.35
CA ASP A 180 19.95 13.14 14.55
C ASP A 180 19.08 12.35 15.55
N MET A 181 17.86 11.95 15.14
CA MET A 181 16.86 11.37 16.02
C MET A 181 16.96 9.84 16.01
N LYS A 182 17.11 9.24 17.19
CA LYS A 182 17.07 7.78 17.31
C LYS A 182 15.64 7.25 17.14
N PRO A 183 15.45 6.11 16.44
CA PRO A 183 14.15 5.45 16.36
C PRO A 183 13.55 5.19 17.75
N LYS A 184 12.26 5.39 17.91
CA LYS A 184 11.55 5.12 19.16
C LYS A 184 11.03 3.70 19.19
N ILE A 185 11.43 2.95 20.22
CA ILE A 185 10.88 1.62 20.51
C ILE A 185 9.70 1.81 21.47
N LEU A 186 8.52 1.36 21.08
CA LEU A 186 7.27 1.56 21.83
C LEU A 186 6.85 0.33 22.66
N SER A 187 7.06 -0.86 22.11
CA SER A 187 6.73 -2.11 22.78
C SER A 187 7.49 -3.29 22.18
N ALA A 188 7.67 -4.34 22.97
CA ALA A 188 8.09 -5.65 22.49
C ALA A 188 6.91 -6.62 22.51
N PHE A 189 6.91 -7.57 21.59
CA PHE A 189 5.95 -8.64 21.50
C PHE A 189 6.66 -9.99 21.59
N ILE A 190 6.07 -10.93 22.31
CA ILE A 190 6.61 -12.28 22.47
C ILE A 190 5.46 -13.24 22.16
N ALA A 191 5.65 -14.11 21.17
CA ALA A 191 4.62 -15.01 20.67
C ALA A 191 5.02 -16.48 20.86
N PRO A 192 4.15 -17.33 21.42
CA PRO A 192 4.32 -18.77 21.34
C PRO A 192 3.93 -19.27 19.95
N LEU A 193 4.82 -20.04 19.30
CA LEU A 193 4.64 -20.50 17.91
C LEU A 193 4.45 -22.02 17.79
N GLY A 194 4.89 -22.80 18.78
CA GLY A 194 4.75 -24.26 18.80
C GLY A 194 3.56 -24.77 19.61
N ASN A 195 3.25 -26.06 19.44
CA ASN A 195 2.14 -26.74 20.11
C ASN A 195 2.33 -26.91 21.62
N GLU A 196 3.53 -26.77 22.16
CA GLU A 196 3.79 -26.75 23.61
C GLU A 196 4.23 -25.36 24.08
N SER A 197 4.32 -24.42 23.15
CA SER A 197 4.88 -23.11 23.42
C SER A 197 3.93 -22.24 24.22
N HIS A 198 4.51 -21.45 25.13
CA HIS A 198 3.75 -20.49 25.90
C HIS A 198 4.58 -19.30 26.33
N VAL A 199 3.89 -18.20 26.62
CA VAL A 199 4.43 -17.00 27.24
C VAL A 199 3.62 -16.73 28.49
N ASN A 200 4.27 -16.71 29.66
CA ASN A 200 3.61 -16.65 30.97
C ASN A 200 2.51 -17.72 31.17
N GLY A 201 2.76 -18.95 30.72
CA GLY A 201 1.79 -20.05 30.83
C GLY A 201 0.55 -19.87 29.94
N GLN A 202 0.60 -18.99 28.94
CA GLN A 202 -0.49 -18.79 27.98
C GLN A 202 -0.04 -19.09 26.55
N ARG A 203 -0.93 -19.71 25.77
CA ARG A 203 -0.77 -19.97 24.32
C ARG A 203 -1.09 -18.74 23.46
N LYS A 204 -0.81 -17.55 24.00
CA LYS A 204 -1.12 -16.27 23.38
C LYS A 204 0.08 -15.35 23.51
N GLY A 205 0.33 -14.57 22.46
CA GLY A 205 1.38 -13.58 22.50
C GLY A 205 1.14 -12.48 23.54
N LYS A 206 2.22 -11.93 24.08
CA LYS A 206 2.24 -10.87 25.08
C LYS A 206 2.97 -9.65 24.54
N LEU A 207 2.28 -8.51 24.54
CA LEU A 207 2.85 -7.20 24.24
C LEU A 207 3.20 -6.49 25.54
N ILE A 208 4.40 -5.92 25.62
CA ILE A 208 4.90 -5.21 26.80
C ILE A 208 5.45 -3.86 26.33
N GLU A 209 4.89 -2.78 26.87
CA GLU A 209 5.35 -1.41 26.61
C GLU A 209 6.79 -1.20 27.07
N THR A 210 7.50 -0.30 26.42
CA THR A 210 8.83 0.13 26.83
C THR A 210 8.78 1.44 27.62
N VAL A 211 9.82 1.67 28.41
CA VAL A 211 10.15 2.94 29.04
C VAL A 211 11.59 3.29 28.70
N PHE A 212 11.91 4.58 28.62
CA PHE A 212 13.26 5.05 28.33
C PHE A 212 13.89 5.68 29.57
N TYR A 213 14.99 5.12 30.04
CA TYR A 213 15.79 5.66 31.14
C TYR A 213 17.24 5.17 30.99
N ASN A 214 18.21 5.85 31.61
CA ASN A 214 19.64 5.51 31.52
C ASN A 214 20.18 5.33 30.08
N GLY A 215 19.63 6.09 29.13
CA GLY A 215 20.08 6.09 27.74
C GLY A 215 19.66 4.88 26.90
N ALA A 216 18.79 4.00 27.42
CA ALA A 216 18.31 2.82 26.71
C ALA A 216 16.80 2.58 26.92
N TYR A 217 16.21 1.77 26.03
CA TYR A 217 14.86 1.26 26.23
C TYR A 217 14.89 0.02 27.12
N HIS A 218 13.93 -0.04 28.03
CA HIS A 218 13.68 -1.17 28.90
C HIS A 218 12.20 -1.56 28.79
N LEU A 219 11.87 -2.84 28.98
CA LEU A 219 10.48 -3.22 29.17
C LEU A 219 9.94 -2.59 30.46
N LYS A 220 8.69 -2.12 30.42
CA LYS A 220 8.02 -1.53 31.59
C LYS A 220 7.98 -2.53 32.74
N GLY A 221 8.53 -2.14 33.89
CA GLY A 221 8.70 -2.99 35.07
C GLY A 221 9.88 -3.95 35.02
N ASN A 222 10.68 -3.94 33.94
CA ASN A 222 11.85 -4.80 33.72
C ASN A 222 11.65 -6.30 34.10
N PRO A 223 10.59 -6.95 33.60
CA PRO A 223 10.27 -8.31 34.00
C PRO A 223 11.25 -9.33 33.40
N VAL A 224 11.48 -10.43 34.12
CA VAL A 224 11.96 -11.69 33.53
C VAL A 224 10.73 -12.50 33.13
N ILE A 225 10.59 -12.79 31.84
CA ILE A 225 9.34 -13.33 31.28
C ILE A 225 9.48 -14.85 31.13
N PRO A 226 8.70 -15.67 31.85
CA PRO A 226 8.70 -17.12 31.64
C PRO A 226 8.14 -17.48 30.27
N VAL A 227 8.88 -18.26 29.51
CA VAL A 227 8.55 -18.74 28.16
C VAL A 227 8.94 -20.21 28.01
N TYR A 228 8.41 -20.91 27.02
CA TYR A 228 8.85 -22.28 26.71
C TYR A 228 8.62 -22.63 25.23
N GLY A 229 9.49 -23.47 24.67
CA GLY A 229 9.39 -24.03 23.31
C GLY A 229 9.76 -23.03 22.21
N GLN A 230 9.15 -23.17 21.03
CA GLN A 230 9.34 -22.27 19.88
C GLN A 230 8.70 -20.89 20.12
N ILE A 231 9.52 -19.86 20.25
CA ILE A 231 9.11 -18.49 20.56
C ILE A 231 9.51 -17.54 19.41
N GLY A 232 8.57 -16.69 19.02
CA GLY A 232 8.81 -15.54 18.14
C GLY A 232 8.92 -14.26 18.94
N PHE A 233 9.81 -13.35 18.52
CA PHE A 233 9.92 -12.00 19.08
C PHE A 233 9.50 -10.96 18.04
N GLY A 234 8.84 -9.90 18.50
CA GLY A 234 8.47 -8.77 17.66
C GLY A 234 8.72 -7.44 18.36
N ILE A 235 8.73 -6.36 17.59
CA ILE A 235 9.01 -5.02 18.07
C ILE A 235 8.09 -4.00 17.41
N GLN A 236 7.50 -3.11 18.19
CA GLN A 236 6.86 -1.92 17.68
C GLN A 236 7.88 -0.78 17.76
N ALA A 237 8.33 -0.29 16.61
CA ALA A 237 9.23 0.84 16.52
C ALA A 237 8.75 1.83 15.47
N LEU A 238 9.10 3.10 15.64
CA LEU A 238 8.83 4.20 14.72
C LEU A 238 10.02 5.12 14.67
N ASP A 239 10.25 5.68 13.51
CA ASP A 239 11.27 6.69 13.33
C ASP A 239 10.67 8.10 13.24
N TYR A 240 11.50 9.12 13.47
CA TYR A 240 11.16 10.54 13.33
C TYR A 240 12.40 11.25 12.82
N LEU A 241 12.22 12.25 11.95
CA LEU A 241 13.32 13.06 11.44
C LEU A 241 13.26 14.48 12.01
N ASP A 242 14.40 15.15 12.10
CA ASP A 242 14.48 16.54 12.54
C ASP A 242 13.52 17.45 11.76
N GLY A 243 12.88 18.40 12.47
CA GLY A 243 11.96 19.36 11.86
C GLY A 243 10.62 18.77 11.40
N SER A 244 10.35 17.48 11.62
CA SER A 244 9.09 16.83 11.28
C SER A 244 8.55 15.95 12.43
N TRP A 245 7.27 16.11 12.74
CA TRP A 245 6.58 15.27 13.73
C TRP A 245 5.91 14.03 13.13
N ASN A 246 6.13 13.77 11.83
CA ASN A 246 5.52 12.63 11.15
C ASN A 246 6.22 11.34 11.53
N LYS A 247 5.43 10.28 11.70
CA LYS A 247 5.91 8.94 11.96
C LYS A 247 6.51 8.39 10.68
N CYS A 248 7.74 7.91 10.77
CA CYS A 248 8.47 7.29 9.67
C CYS A 248 8.74 5.81 9.99
N GLY A 249 9.00 5.02 8.94
CA GLY A 249 9.47 3.64 9.06
C GLY A 249 10.92 3.58 9.51
N VAL A 250 11.27 2.50 10.20
CA VAL A 250 12.67 2.22 10.59
C VAL A 250 13.43 1.60 9.42
N PHE A 251 14.76 1.82 9.37
CA PHE A 251 15.60 1.32 8.28
C PHE A 251 16.08 -0.11 8.53
N GLU A 252 16.54 -0.40 9.76
CA GLU A 252 17.07 -1.71 10.12
C GLU A 252 16.52 -2.20 11.46
N ILE A 253 16.17 -3.49 11.53
CA ILE A 253 15.79 -4.19 12.76
C ILE A 253 16.70 -5.39 12.91
N LYS A 254 17.54 -5.40 13.96
CA LYS A 254 18.35 -6.54 14.36
C LYS A 254 17.84 -7.14 15.67
N LEU A 255 17.75 -8.47 15.71
CA LEU A 255 17.46 -9.23 16.92
C LEU A 255 18.63 -10.17 17.21
N LYS A 256 19.12 -10.11 18.45
CA LYS A 256 20.13 -11.00 19.01
C LYS A 256 19.56 -11.79 20.19
N VAL A 257 19.97 -13.05 20.30
CA VAL A 257 19.70 -13.95 21.44
C VAL A 257 21.04 -14.43 21.97
N ASP A 258 21.34 -14.15 23.24
CA ASP A 258 22.63 -14.44 23.87
C ASP A 258 23.82 -14.00 22.99
N ASP A 259 23.76 -12.74 22.54
CA ASP A 259 24.71 -12.07 21.64
C ASP A 259 24.83 -12.64 20.22
N GLN A 260 24.14 -13.74 19.89
CA GLN A 260 24.07 -14.27 18.54
C GLN A 260 23.01 -13.55 17.71
N LEU A 261 23.40 -13.07 16.51
CA LEU A 261 22.47 -12.42 15.58
C LEU A 261 21.55 -13.46 14.91
N VAL A 262 20.27 -13.41 15.23
CA VAL A 262 19.28 -14.38 14.72
C VAL A 262 18.42 -13.84 13.58
N TYR A 263 18.22 -12.52 13.53
CA TYR A 263 17.35 -11.88 12.55
C TYR A 263 17.84 -10.48 12.18
N THR A 264 17.77 -10.15 10.89
CA THR A 264 17.96 -8.78 10.36
C THR A 264 16.92 -8.51 9.28
N PHE A 265 16.19 -7.42 9.45
CA PHE A 265 15.34 -6.82 8.43
C PHE A 265 15.95 -5.49 7.99
N LEU A 266 16.12 -5.29 6.69
CA LEU A 266 16.73 -4.12 6.10
C LEU A 266 15.84 -3.52 5.01
N MET A 267 15.65 -2.20 5.06
CA MET A 267 14.75 -1.46 4.20
C MET A 267 15.51 -0.51 3.27
N ASP A 268 16.43 -1.07 2.51
CA ASP A 268 17.28 -0.41 1.52
C ASP A 268 16.69 -0.44 0.11
N ARG A 269 15.89 -1.46 -0.19
CA ARG A 269 15.22 -1.68 -1.48
C ARG A 269 13.87 -2.36 -1.31
N LEU A 270 13.03 -2.26 -2.34
CA LEU A 270 11.73 -2.95 -2.40
C LEU A 270 11.53 -3.61 -3.76
N ASN A 271 10.77 -4.70 -3.76
CA ASN A 271 10.19 -5.29 -4.96
C ASN A 271 8.67 -5.10 -4.88
N PHE A 272 8.07 -4.43 -5.88
CA PHE A 272 6.63 -4.14 -5.88
C PHE A 272 5.77 -5.40 -5.72
N SER A 273 6.21 -6.54 -6.29
CA SER A 273 5.51 -7.82 -6.20
C SER A 273 5.51 -8.40 -4.78
N GLU A 274 6.47 -7.99 -3.93
CA GLU A 274 6.64 -8.50 -2.57
C GLU A 274 5.99 -7.59 -1.52
N THR A 275 5.65 -6.34 -1.84
CA THR A 275 5.24 -5.34 -0.84
C THR A 275 4.05 -5.77 0.02
N ARG A 276 3.15 -6.61 -0.51
CA ARG A 276 1.99 -7.12 0.22
C ARG A 276 2.36 -8.10 1.33
N TYR A 277 3.54 -8.71 1.29
CA TYR A 277 4.09 -9.50 2.39
C TYR A 277 4.20 -8.68 3.68
N LEU A 278 4.11 -7.34 3.63
CA LEU A 278 3.89 -6.49 4.80
C LEU A 278 2.81 -7.04 5.75
N ASN A 279 1.69 -7.54 5.19
CA ASN A 279 0.57 -8.01 6.02
C ASN A 279 0.93 -9.24 6.84
N SER A 280 1.96 -10.00 6.44
CA SER A 280 2.53 -11.10 7.22
C SER A 280 3.84 -10.71 7.90
N HIS A 281 4.48 -9.59 7.54
CA HIS A 281 5.62 -9.05 8.27
C HIS A 281 5.19 -8.49 9.64
N ILE A 282 4.00 -7.91 9.73
CA ILE A 282 3.47 -7.39 10.99
C ILE A 282 2.62 -8.42 11.74
N ASP A 283 2.42 -8.21 13.05
CA ASP A 283 1.28 -8.84 13.74
C ASP A 283 -0.03 -8.21 13.24
N TYR A 284 -0.62 -8.83 12.23
CA TYR A 284 -1.82 -8.33 11.58
C TYR A 284 -3.04 -8.37 12.52
N SER A 285 -3.10 -9.34 13.44
CA SER A 285 -4.20 -9.44 14.40
C SER A 285 -4.21 -8.26 15.36
N GLU A 286 -3.03 -7.89 15.87
CA GLU A 286 -2.81 -6.73 16.73
C GLU A 286 -3.11 -5.42 15.98
N TYR A 287 -2.71 -5.33 14.70
CA TYR A 287 -3.07 -4.19 13.85
C TYR A 287 -4.59 -4.05 13.68
N ARG A 288 -5.32 -5.13 13.39
CA ARG A 288 -6.79 -5.08 13.21
C ARG A 288 -7.57 -4.82 14.49
N LYS A 289 -7.01 -5.18 15.65
CA LYS A 289 -7.63 -4.95 16.97
C LYS A 289 -7.37 -3.55 17.49
N ASN A 290 -6.09 -3.15 17.50
CA ASN A 290 -5.60 -2.02 18.28
C ASN A 290 -4.89 -0.95 17.42
N TYR A 291 -4.82 -1.14 16.10
CA TYR A 291 -4.08 -0.29 15.17
C TYR A 291 -2.59 -0.14 15.51
N ARG A 292 -2.03 -1.12 16.24
CA ARG A 292 -0.60 -1.20 16.56
C ARG A 292 0.10 -2.09 15.54
N ARG A 293 1.12 -1.56 14.87
CA ARG A 293 1.94 -2.30 13.91
C ARG A 293 3.20 -2.79 14.60
N VAL A 294 3.20 -4.07 14.97
CA VAL A 294 4.37 -4.75 15.53
C VAL A 294 5.09 -5.43 14.37
N HIS A 295 6.36 -5.11 14.14
CA HIS A 295 7.22 -5.88 13.23
C HIS A 295 7.49 -7.24 13.86
N LYS A 296 7.20 -8.33 13.17
CA LYS A 296 7.61 -9.66 13.58
C LYS A 296 9.07 -9.85 13.20
N SER A 297 9.85 -10.38 14.13
CA SER A 297 11.22 -10.84 13.86
C SER A 297 11.26 -12.34 13.61
N TRP A 298 10.14 -12.91 13.18
CA TRP A 298 10.03 -14.23 12.60
C TRP A 298 9.19 -14.16 11.31
N VAL A 299 9.43 -15.09 10.39
CA VAL A 299 8.88 -15.03 9.04
C VAL A 299 7.90 -16.19 8.83
N ASP A 300 6.61 -15.90 8.62
CA ASP A 300 5.60 -16.92 8.35
C ASP A 300 5.96 -17.73 7.08
N PRO A 301 5.63 -19.03 7.00
CA PRO A 301 6.08 -19.92 5.93
C PRO A 301 5.84 -19.40 4.50
N GLY A 302 4.66 -18.82 4.23
CA GLY A 302 4.27 -18.27 2.94
C GLY A 302 4.83 -16.88 2.63
N ASN A 303 5.51 -16.24 3.59
CA ASN A 303 6.14 -14.93 3.38
C ASN A 303 7.47 -15.08 2.63
N LYS A 304 7.60 -14.34 1.53
CA LYS A 304 8.75 -14.37 0.62
C LYS A 304 9.42 -13.01 0.46
N LEU A 305 9.21 -12.09 1.40
CA LEU A 305 9.84 -10.78 1.35
C LEU A 305 11.37 -10.93 1.39
N SER A 306 12.07 -10.30 0.44
CA SER A 306 13.52 -10.41 0.27
C SER A 306 14.33 -9.60 1.29
N ASN A 307 13.70 -8.67 2.00
CA ASN A 307 14.32 -7.75 2.96
C ASN A 307 14.85 -8.41 4.26
N TYR A 308 14.84 -9.74 4.37
CA TYR A 308 15.40 -10.47 5.51
C TYR A 308 16.83 -10.93 5.20
N HIS A 309 17.85 -10.20 5.67
CA HIS A 309 19.26 -10.42 5.28
C HIS A 309 19.98 -11.47 6.13
N GLN A 310 19.65 -11.54 7.42
CA GLN A 310 20.11 -12.60 8.34
C GLN A 310 18.87 -13.26 8.92
N LEU A 311 18.78 -14.59 8.83
CA LEU A 311 17.57 -15.30 9.24
C LEU A 311 17.90 -16.73 9.69
N VAL A 312 18.20 -16.89 10.99
CA VAL A 312 18.38 -18.21 11.60
C VAL A 312 17.02 -18.79 11.95
N ASN A 313 16.71 -20.00 11.47
CA ASN A 313 15.46 -20.71 11.75
C ASN A 313 14.19 -19.84 11.55
N ARG A 314 14.16 -19.04 10.48
CA ARG A 314 13.06 -18.07 10.21
C ARG A 314 12.78 -17.09 11.35
N GLY A 315 13.77 -16.83 12.22
CA GLY A 315 13.63 -15.96 13.40
C GLY A 315 12.92 -16.61 14.59
N ILE A 316 12.63 -17.91 14.51
CA ILE A 316 12.02 -18.69 15.58
C ILE A 316 13.12 -19.19 16.52
N VAL A 317 12.98 -18.89 17.81
CA VAL A 317 13.95 -19.23 18.86
C VAL A 317 13.39 -20.37 19.70
N ASP A 318 14.13 -21.47 19.82
CA ASP A 318 13.77 -22.57 20.72
C ASP A 318 14.27 -22.28 22.14
N LEU A 319 13.34 -22.13 23.07
CA LEU A 319 13.58 -21.81 24.48
C LEU A 319 13.04 -22.93 25.36
N SER A 320 13.55 -24.14 25.17
CA SER A 320 13.15 -25.37 25.89
C SER A 320 14.23 -25.94 26.84
N ASP A 321 15.32 -25.20 27.06
CA ASP A 321 16.51 -25.68 27.77
C ASP A 321 16.55 -25.40 29.29
N GLY A 322 15.52 -24.73 29.82
CA GLY A 322 15.43 -24.36 31.24
C GLY A 322 16.33 -23.18 31.66
N LYS A 323 17.06 -22.55 30.74
CA LYS A 323 17.99 -21.45 31.04
C LYS A 323 17.33 -20.08 30.89
N GLN A 324 18.02 -19.07 31.43
CA GLN A 324 17.69 -17.68 31.17
C GLN A 324 18.45 -17.20 29.93
N HIS A 325 17.75 -16.51 29.03
CA HIS A 325 18.34 -15.96 27.80
C HIS A 325 18.20 -14.45 27.76
N GLN A 326 19.20 -13.78 27.19
CA GLN A 326 19.18 -12.37 26.91
C GLN A 326 18.67 -12.11 25.50
N ILE A 327 17.66 -11.26 25.40
CA ILE A 327 17.09 -10.80 24.13
C ILE A 327 17.49 -9.36 23.93
N ARG A 328 18.03 -9.03 22.76
CA ARG A 328 18.49 -7.69 22.42
C ARG A 328 18.00 -7.28 21.03
N TYR A 329 17.36 -6.12 20.97
CA TYR A 329 17.04 -5.42 19.74
C TYR A 329 17.96 -4.23 19.52
N GLU A 330 18.39 -4.05 18.28
CA GLU A 330 19.07 -2.86 17.75
C GLU A 330 18.23 -2.35 16.58
N ILE A 331 17.70 -1.13 16.71
CA ILE A 331 16.82 -0.50 15.73
C ILE A 331 17.52 0.75 15.21
N GLN A 332 17.70 0.84 13.89
CA GLN A 332 18.47 1.89 13.25
C GLN A 332 17.64 2.63 12.19
N ASP A 333 17.87 3.92 12.03
CA ASP A 333 17.41 4.72 10.89
C ASP A 333 18.42 4.67 9.71
N VAL A 334 18.18 5.43 8.65
CA VAL A 334 19.08 5.45 7.47
C VAL A 334 20.42 6.15 7.77
N TYR A 335 20.47 7.01 8.78
CA TYR A 335 21.63 7.85 9.11
C TYR A 335 22.53 7.24 10.20
N GLY A 336 22.15 6.08 10.75
CA GLY A 336 22.91 5.32 11.73
C GLY A 336 22.50 5.56 13.18
N ASN A 337 21.51 6.42 13.45
CA ASN A 337 21.03 6.64 14.81
C ASN A 337 20.36 5.36 15.31
N THR A 338 20.88 4.84 16.43
CA THR A 338 20.53 3.51 16.91
C THR A 338 19.89 3.55 18.29
N SER A 339 18.75 2.89 18.42
CA SER A 339 18.07 2.59 19.67
C SER A 339 18.21 1.13 20.04
N VAL A 340 18.37 0.88 21.34
CA VAL A 340 18.59 -0.46 21.88
C VAL A 340 17.54 -0.78 22.92
N LEU A 341 16.98 -1.99 22.84
CA LEU A 341 16.18 -2.62 23.89
C LEU A 341 16.86 -3.93 24.29
N SER A 342 17.04 -4.17 25.59
CA SER A 342 17.51 -5.47 26.11
C SER A 342 16.62 -5.93 27.26
N PHE A 343 16.26 -7.22 27.26
CA PHE A 343 15.47 -7.84 28.31
C PHE A 343 15.81 -9.32 28.44
N ARG A 344 15.26 -9.97 29.48
CA ARG A 344 15.52 -11.37 29.79
C ARG A 344 14.25 -12.19 29.73
N VAL A 345 14.39 -13.42 29.23
CA VAL A 345 13.35 -14.44 29.28
C VAL A 345 13.90 -15.65 30.03
N GLN A 346 13.01 -16.38 30.71
CA GLN A 346 13.36 -17.60 31.41
C GLN A 346 12.66 -18.77 30.72
N SER A 347 13.42 -19.72 30.18
CA SER A 347 12.86 -21.00 29.73
C SER A 347 12.32 -21.75 30.95
N LYS A 348 11.01 -21.98 30.99
CA LYS A 348 10.34 -22.68 32.08
C LYS A 348 9.05 -23.29 31.54
N LEU A 349 9.02 -24.62 31.44
CA LEU A 349 7.78 -25.34 31.12
C LEU A 349 6.72 -25.08 32.19
N MET A 350 5.52 -24.74 31.74
CA MET A 350 4.33 -24.56 32.56
C MET A 350 3.21 -25.40 31.97
N GLN A 351 2.38 -25.98 32.84
CA GLN A 351 1.24 -26.77 32.40
C GLN A 351 0.22 -25.87 31.68
N LEU A 352 -0.20 -26.30 30.49
CA LEU A 352 -1.19 -25.61 29.67
C LEU A 352 -2.47 -26.43 29.62
N SER A 353 -3.61 -25.75 29.53
CA SER A 353 -4.83 -26.42 29.07
C SER A 353 -4.67 -26.80 27.59
N GLU A 354 -5.27 -27.94 27.21
CA GLU A 354 -5.37 -28.30 25.80
C GLU A 354 -6.18 -27.24 25.06
N PRO A 355 -5.70 -26.77 23.89
CA PRO A 355 -6.47 -25.85 23.08
C PRO A 355 -7.63 -26.61 22.40
N THR A 356 -8.84 -26.07 22.49
CA THR A 356 -9.92 -26.49 21.59
C THR A 356 -9.72 -25.82 20.24
N LEU A 357 -9.23 -26.58 19.26
CA LEU A 357 -9.15 -26.12 17.87
C LEU A 357 -10.50 -26.35 17.19
N ALA A 358 -11.25 -25.28 16.96
CA ALA A 358 -12.51 -25.31 16.23
C ALA A 358 -12.31 -24.82 14.79
N GLY A 359 -13.10 -25.35 13.86
CA GLY A 359 -13.05 -24.96 12.44
C GLY A 359 -12.24 -25.91 11.57
N LYS A 360 -12.27 -25.67 10.26
CA LYS A 360 -11.56 -26.47 9.25
C LYS A 360 -10.10 -26.01 9.17
N LEU A 361 -9.13 -26.93 9.25
CA LEU A 361 -7.74 -26.61 8.96
C LEU A 361 -7.59 -26.20 7.49
N ILE A 362 -7.05 -25.01 7.25
CA ILE A 362 -6.70 -24.48 5.93
C ILE A 362 -5.19 -24.47 5.82
N ARG A 363 -4.66 -25.16 4.81
CA ARG A 363 -3.22 -25.18 4.54
C ARG A 363 -2.80 -24.07 3.59
N TYR A 364 -1.83 -23.25 3.98
CA TYR A 364 -1.45 -22.07 3.20
C TYR A 364 -0.87 -22.41 1.82
N ASN A 365 -0.24 -23.58 1.71
CA ASN A 365 0.47 -24.06 0.52
C ASN A 365 -0.35 -25.04 -0.32
N GLN A 366 -1.63 -25.23 -0.03
CA GLN A 366 -2.52 -26.09 -0.79
C GLN A 366 -3.70 -25.30 -1.33
N GLU A 367 -4.32 -25.84 -2.37
CA GLU A 367 -5.64 -25.38 -2.77
C GLU A 367 -6.67 -25.87 -1.76
N GLU A 368 -7.45 -24.94 -1.23
CA GLU A 368 -8.43 -25.19 -0.19
C GLU A 368 -9.78 -24.63 -0.64
N ARG A 369 -10.87 -25.24 -0.19
CA ARG A 369 -12.22 -24.76 -0.48
C ARG A 369 -13.17 -24.90 0.68
N ILE A 370 -14.14 -24.00 0.73
CA ILE A 370 -15.38 -24.15 1.51
C ILE A 370 -16.50 -24.25 0.49
N GLU A 371 -17.23 -25.36 0.49
CA GLU A 371 -18.25 -25.65 -0.49
C GLU A 371 -19.50 -26.17 0.21
N THR A 372 -20.62 -25.53 -0.09
CA THR A 372 -21.98 -25.84 0.37
C THR A 372 -22.93 -25.54 -0.80
N ASP A 373 -24.21 -25.90 -0.67
CA ASP A 373 -25.22 -25.61 -1.70
C ASP A 373 -25.41 -24.09 -1.94
N GLN A 374 -25.07 -23.25 -0.96
CA GLN A 374 -25.31 -21.80 -1.01
C GLN A 374 -24.04 -20.93 -1.10
N LEU A 375 -22.87 -21.53 -0.89
CA LEU A 375 -21.58 -20.83 -0.85
C LEU A 375 -20.45 -21.71 -1.39
N ASN A 376 -19.63 -21.12 -2.25
CA ASN A 376 -18.35 -21.68 -2.67
C ASN A 376 -17.26 -20.60 -2.49
N ALA A 377 -16.23 -20.92 -1.71
CA ALA A 377 -15.03 -20.10 -1.55
C ALA A 377 -13.82 -20.94 -1.95
N ASP A 378 -13.23 -20.62 -3.10
CA ASP A 378 -12.08 -21.33 -3.67
C ASP A 378 -10.80 -20.55 -3.33
N PHE A 379 -9.94 -21.09 -2.47
CA PHE A 379 -8.67 -20.51 -2.04
C PHE A 379 -7.50 -21.20 -2.76
N PRO A 380 -6.91 -20.59 -3.81
CA PRO A 380 -5.73 -21.16 -4.46
C PRO A 380 -4.54 -21.22 -3.50
N SER A 381 -3.59 -22.13 -3.75
CA SER A 381 -2.34 -22.20 -2.97
C SER A 381 -1.63 -20.84 -2.92
N GLY A 382 -1.21 -20.42 -1.73
CA GLY A 382 -0.63 -19.09 -1.48
C GLY A 382 -1.64 -17.98 -1.14
N THR A 383 -2.92 -18.29 -0.97
CA THR A 383 -3.94 -17.32 -0.49
C THR A 383 -3.61 -16.77 0.88
N PHE A 384 -3.07 -17.60 1.76
CA PHE A 384 -2.70 -17.26 3.13
C PHE A 384 -1.19 -17.40 3.35
N TYR A 385 -0.69 -16.88 4.47
CA TYR A 385 0.75 -16.90 4.80
C TYR A 385 1.16 -18.06 5.71
N SER A 386 0.20 -18.66 6.42
CA SER A 386 0.42 -19.75 7.36
C SER A 386 -0.86 -20.58 7.51
N ASP A 387 -0.71 -21.81 8.00
CA ASP A 387 -1.85 -22.66 8.34
C ASP A 387 -2.68 -22.01 9.46
N PHE A 388 -4.00 -22.18 9.40
CA PHE A 388 -4.91 -21.75 10.46
C PHE A 388 -6.20 -22.57 10.41
N HIS A 389 -6.99 -22.53 11.49
CA HIS A 389 -8.32 -23.13 11.52
C HIS A 389 -9.35 -22.06 11.15
N LEU A 390 -10.00 -22.26 10.01
CA LEU A 390 -11.05 -21.40 9.50
C LEU A 390 -12.36 -21.72 10.21
N ASP A 391 -12.91 -20.70 10.84
CA ASP A 391 -14.25 -20.70 11.43
C ASP A 391 -15.27 -20.28 10.37
N TYR A 392 -16.34 -21.05 10.21
CA TYR A 392 -17.40 -20.78 9.25
C TYR A 392 -18.75 -20.80 9.96
N ASP A 393 -19.53 -19.75 9.72
CA ASP A 393 -20.89 -19.60 10.25
C ASP A 393 -21.80 -19.01 9.18
N ALA A 394 -23.08 -19.36 9.22
CA ALA A 394 -24.09 -18.82 8.32
C ALA A 394 -25.34 -18.44 9.11
N LYS A 395 -25.76 -17.17 8.96
CA LYS A 395 -27.00 -16.67 9.55
C LYS A 395 -28.07 -16.55 8.47
N PRO A 396 -29.34 -16.86 8.78
CA PRO A 396 -30.42 -16.73 7.82
C PRO A 396 -30.46 -15.34 7.16
N ALA A 397 -30.98 -15.31 5.94
CA ALA A 397 -31.24 -14.06 5.25
C ALA A 397 -32.16 -13.17 6.10
N ASN A 398 -31.99 -11.86 5.95
CA ASN A 398 -32.85 -10.86 6.56
C ASN A 398 -33.31 -9.88 5.48
N ASN A 399 -34.15 -8.91 5.83
CA ASN A 399 -34.74 -7.98 4.86
C ASN A 399 -33.74 -6.98 4.23
N LEU A 400 -32.43 -7.08 4.53
CA LEU A 400 -31.39 -6.18 4.02
C LEU A 400 -30.55 -6.81 2.88
N TYR A 401 -30.61 -8.13 2.72
CA TYR A 401 -29.73 -8.87 1.82
C TYR A 401 -30.48 -9.95 1.04
N TYR A 402 -29.98 -10.27 -0.15
CA TYR A 402 -30.55 -11.28 -1.06
C TYR A 402 -29.86 -12.65 -0.92
N SER A 403 -29.27 -12.91 0.24
CA SER A 403 -28.71 -14.20 0.62
C SER A 403 -28.64 -14.30 2.16
N PRO A 404 -28.39 -15.50 2.71
CA PRO A 404 -27.85 -15.62 4.07
C PRO A 404 -26.57 -14.78 4.26
N LEU A 405 -26.26 -14.48 5.52
CA LEU A 405 -24.98 -13.84 5.87
C LEU A 405 -23.96 -14.93 6.17
N PHE A 406 -22.95 -15.03 5.33
CA PHE A 406 -21.90 -16.04 5.43
C PHE A 406 -20.65 -15.43 6.06
N LYS A 407 -20.28 -15.92 7.23
CA LYS A 407 -19.02 -15.57 7.90
C LYS A 407 -17.96 -16.59 7.50
N LEU A 408 -16.98 -16.14 6.72
CA LEU A 408 -15.76 -16.89 6.44
C LEU A 408 -14.65 -16.31 7.30
N HIS A 409 -14.54 -16.83 8.52
CA HIS A 409 -13.62 -16.39 9.56
C HIS A 409 -13.78 -14.91 9.94
N ASP A 410 -12.85 -14.40 10.74
CA ASP A 410 -12.75 -12.98 11.05
C ASP A 410 -11.73 -12.24 10.17
N ASP A 411 -11.73 -10.91 10.28
CA ASP A 411 -10.90 -10.01 9.48
C ASP A 411 -9.44 -9.88 9.97
N ARG A 412 -9.01 -10.72 10.93
CA ARG A 412 -7.69 -10.66 11.58
C ARG A 412 -6.69 -11.64 10.99
N THR A 413 -7.10 -12.44 10.01
CA THR A 413 -6.22 -13.27 9.19
C THR A 413 -6.04 -12.60 7.83
N PRO A 414 -4.81 -12.19 7.46
CA PRO A 414 -4.59 -11.47 6.23
C PRO A 414 -4.61 -12.40 5.01
N VAL A 415 -5.25 -11.94 3.94
CA VAL A 415 -5.30 -12.60 2.63
C VAL A 415 -4.22 -12.00 1.73
N HIS A 416 -3.31 -12.83 1.22
CA HIS A 416 -2.24 -12.42 0.31
C HIS A 416 -2.76 -12.20 -1.10
N GLN A 417 -3.05 -13.27 -1.84
CA GLN A 417 -3.67 -13.18 -3.17
C GLN A 417 -5.20 -13.27 -3.07
N SER A 418 -5.88 -12.75 -4.08
CA SER A 418 -7.33 -12.85 -4.15
C SER A 418 -7.81 -14.28 -4.32
N TYR A 419 -8.96 -14.59 -3.72
CA TYR A 419 -9.67 -15.86 -3.89
C TYR A 419 -11.05 -15.60 -4.55
N GLN A 420 -11.69 -16.63 -5.09
CA GLN A 420 -13.03 -16.51 -5.67
C GLN A 420 -14.08 -16.84 -4.62
N LEU A 421 -15.06 -15.96 -4.46
CA LEU A 421 -16.23 -16.18 -3.62
C LEU A 421 -17.48 -16.18 -4.49
N LYS A 422 -18.27 -17.25 -4.37
CA LYS A 422 -19.55 -17.44 -5.05
C LYS A 422 -20.63 -17.61 -4.00
N LEU A 423 -21.68 -16.78 -4.09
CA LEU A 423 -22.86 -16.89 -3.27
C LEU A 423 -24.06 -17.23 -4.14
N LYS A 424 -24.88 -18.18 -3.69
CA LYS A 424 -26.08 -18.59 -4.39
C LYS A 424 -27.13 -17.48 -4.30
N ALA A 425 -27.73 -17.16 -5.44
CA ALA A 425 -28.58 -15.99 -5.62
C ALA A 425 -30.07 -16.33 -5.61
N ASP A 426 -30.49 -17.36 -4.87
CA ASP A 426 -31.87 -17.86 -4.89
C ASP A 426 -32.93 -16.83 -4.47
N LEU A 427 -32.51 -15.80 -3.70
CA LEU A 427 -33.41 -14.74 -3.26
C LEU A 427 -33.36 -13.50 -4.16
N VAL A 428 -32.46 -13.44 -5.14
CA VAL A 428 -32.35 -12.32 -6.10
C VAL A 428 -33.42 -12.50 -7.18
N PRO A 429 -34.34 -11.54 -7.37
CA PRO A 429 -35.28 -11.58 -8.49
C PRO A 429 -34.57 -11.47 -9.84
N ASP A 430 -35.10 -12.13 -10.88
CA ASP A 430 -34.57 -12.10 -12.26
C ASP A 430 -34.29 -10.67 -12.77
N SER A 431 -35.15 -9.71 -12.41
CA SER A 431 -35.02 -8.30 -12.80
C SER A 431 -33.86 -7.54 -12.15
N LEU A 432 -33.19 -8.14 -11.15
CA LEU A 432 -32.09 -7.54 -10.38
C LEU A 432 -30.78 -8.31 -10.52
N GLU A 433 -30.72 -9.32 -11.38
CA GLU A 433 -29.53 -10.16 -11.58
C GLU A 433 -28.30 -9.34 -11.99
N ASP A 434 -28.45 -8.42 -12.95
CA ASP A 434 -27.37 -7.52 -13.40
C ASP A 434 -26.93 -6.53 -12.32
N LYS A 435 -27.81 -6.24 -11.36
CA LYS A 435 -27.57 -5.36 -10.21
C LYS A 435 -26.94 -6.08 -9.03
N ALA A 436 -26.95 -7.41 -9.00
CA ALA A 436 -26.48 -8.19 -7.88
C ALA A 436 -24.95 -8.15 -7.72
N LEU A 437 -24.48 -8.05 -6.48
CA LEU A 437 -23.08 -7.98 -6.09
C LEU A 437 -22.85 -8.59 -4.71
N ILE A 438 -21.60 -8.94 -4.41
CA ILE A 438 -21.22 -9.38 -3.06
C ILE A 438 -20.86 -8.16 -2.23
N ALA A 439 -21.52 -8.02 -1.09
CA ALA A 439 -21.23 -7.03 -0.07
C ALA A 439 -20.45 -7.67 1.07
N ALA A 440 -19.38 -7.01 1.51
CA ALA A 440 -18.77 -7.28 2.80
C ALA A 440 -19.46 -6.47 3.89
N ILE A 441 -19.59 -7.06 5.08
CA ILE A 441 -20.32 -6.48 6.21
C ILE A 441 -19.39 -6.43 7.42
N SER A 442 -19.28 -5.27 8.04
CA SER A 442 -18.51 -5.09 9.28
C SER A 442 -19.23 -5.73 10.45
N ASP A 443 -18.63 -6.76 11.05
CA ASP A 443 -19.12 -7.39 12.28
C ASP A 443 -19.26 -6.39 13.45
N LYS A 444 -18.47 -5.32 13.44
CA LYS A 444 -18.46 -4.31 14.52
C LYS A 444 -19.55 -3.25 14.36
N SER A 445 -19.81 -2.80 13.13
CA SER A 445 -20.64 -1.61 12.87
C SER A 445 -21.85 -1.86 11.98
N GLY A 446 -22.00 -3.05 11.40
CA GLY A 446 -23.04 -3.37 10.41
C GLY A 446 -22.90 -2.67 9.06
N LYS A 447 -22.02 -1.66 8.95
CA LYS A 447 -21.68 -1.00 7.68
C LYS A 447 -21.24 -2.02 6.62
N LYS A 448 -21.80 -1.88 5.41
CA LYS A 448 -21.48 -2.70 4.25
C LYS A 448 -20.69 -1.92 3.20
N TRP A 449 -19.91 -2.64 2.39
CA TRP A 449 -19.26 -2.08 1.19
C TRP A 449 -19.25 -3.12 0.07
N SER A 450 -19.28 -2.65 -1.17
CA SER A 450 -19.25 -3.51 -2.34
C SER A 450 -17.87 -4.17 -2.50
N LEU A 451 -17.86 -5.47 -2.75
CA LEU A 451 -16.72 -6.21 -3.30
C LEU A 451 -16.89 -6.46 -4.81
N GLY A 452 -17.91 -5.85 -5.41
CA GLY A 452 -18.31 -6.08 -6.79
C GLY A 452 -18.85 -7.49 -7.00
N GLY A 453 -18.58 -8.02 -8.18
CA GLY A 453 -19.00 -9.36 -8.59
C GLY A 453 -19.97 -9.35 -9.76
N LYS A 454 -20.20 -10.53 -10.33
CA LYS A 454 -21.07 -10.72 -11.49
C LYS A 454 -22.03 -11.86 -11.23
N TYR A 455 -23.29 -11.65 -11.57
CA TYR A 455 -24.26 -12.73 -11.61
C TYR A 455 -24.05 -13.60 -12.86
N LYS A 456 -24.12 -14.91 -12.70
CA LYS A 456 -24.17 -15.90 -13.79
C LYS A 456 -24.77 -17.20 -13.27
N ASN A 457 -25.79 -17.72 -13.95
CA ASN A 457 -26.38 -19.04 -13.70
C ASN A 457 -26.78 -19.28 -12.22
N GLY A 458 -27.48 -18.33 -11.59
CA GLY A 458 -27.92 -18.44 -10.18
C GLY A 458 -26.84 -18.19 -9.13
N TRP A 459 -25.66 -17.69 -9.52
CA TRP A 459 -24.56 -17.38 -8.61
C TRP A 459 -24.04 -15.97 -8.83
N VAL A 460 -23.76 -15.25 -7.74
CA VAL A 460 -22.96 -14.02 -7.78
C VAL A 460 -21.53 -14.37 -7.41
N THR A 461 -20.59 -14.07 -8.30
CA THR A 461 -19.16 -14.38 -8.13
C THR A 461 -18.32 -13.11 -8.02
N ALA A 462 -17.45 -12.99 -7.01
CA ALA A 462 -16.51 -11.88 -6.85
C ALA A 462 -15.09 -12.38 -6.50
N SER A 463 -14.09 -11.58 -6.91
CA SER A 463 -12.70 -11.77 -6.49
C SER A 463 -12.43 -10.99 -5.21
N VAL A 464 -12.11 -11.69 -4.12
CA VAL A 464 -12.07 -11.14 -2.77
C VAL A 464 -10.66 -11.22 -2.19
N ARG A 465 -10.24 -10.19 -1.43
CA ARG A 465 -8.91 -10.09 -0.78
C ARG A 465 -8.98 -9.88 0.73
N GLN A 466 -10.05 -10.37 1.35
CA GLN A 466 -10.30 -10.25 2.79
C GLN A 466 -11.18 -11.41 3.25
N LEU A 467 -11.06 -11.78 4.52
CA LEU A 467 -12.01 -12.65 5.22
C LEU A 467 -13.04 -11.79 5.98
N GLY A 468 -14.10 -12.41 6.49
CA GLY A 468 -15.18 -11.74 7.22
C GLY A 468 -16.58 -12.20 6.83
N THR A 469 -17.57 -11.33 7.03
CA THR A 469 -18.98 -11.61 6.74
C THR A 469 -19.39 -11.06 5.37
N PHE A 470 -20.06 -11.90 4.57
CA PHE A 470 -20.48 -11.60 3.20
C PHE A 470 -21.95 -11.93 2.97
N ALA A 471 -22.60 -11.15 2.10
CA ALA A 471 -23.94 -11.44 1.60
C ALA A 471 -24.14 -10.83 0.21
N ILE A 472 -25.18 -11.27 -0.51
CA ILE A 472 -25.60 -10.65 -1.76
C ILE A 472 -26.40 -9.38 -1.45
N SER A 473 -26.06 -8.31 -2.17
CA SER A 473 -26.84 -7.07 -2.21
C SER A 473 -27.02 -6.66 -3.67
N VAL A 474 -27.84 -5.64 -3.91
CA VAL A 474 -28.04 -5.08 -5.26
C VAL A 474 -27.72 -3.60 -5.23
N ASP A 475 -27.28 -3.07 -6.38
CA ASP A 475 -27.18 -1.64 -6.60
C ASP A 475 -28.08 -1.23 -7.76
N THR A 476 -29.17 -0.53 -7.44
CA THR A 476 -30.17 -0.06 -8.41
C THR A 476 -30.18 1.46 -8.54
N ILE A 477 -29.35 2.16 -7.77
CA ILE A 477 -29.42 3.61 -7.63
C ILE A 477 -28.35 4.23 -8.52
N ALA A 478 -28.78 5.08 -9.45
CA ALA A 478 -27.85 5.80 -10.30
C ALA A 478 -26.96 6.76 -9.49
N PRO A 479 -25.72 7.02 -9.96
CA PRO A 479 -24.87 8.06 -9.39
C PRO A 479 -25.55 9.42 -9.29
N THR A 480 -25.05 10.27 -8.40
CA THR A 480 -25.49 11.67 -8.32
C THR A 480 -24.55 12.59 -9.06
N ILE A 481 -25.11 13.53 -9.83
CA ILE A 481 -24.37 14.60 -10.52
C ILE A 481 -24.82 15.95 -9.95
N ARG A 482 -23.89 16.65 -9.29
CA ARG A 482 -24.17 17.97 -8.69
C ARG A 482 -23.35 19.06 -9.39
N PRO A 483 -23.96 19.99 -10.13
CA PRO A 483 -23.24 21.13 -10.70
C PRO A 483 -22.70 22.03 -9.59
N LEU A 484 -21.47 22.52 -9.76
CA LEU A 484 -20.84 23.49 -8.86
C LEU A 484 -20.67 24.86 -9.52
N SER A 485 -20.55 24.89 -10.85
CA SER A 485 -20.24 26.10 -11.61
C SER A 485 -21.33 26.48 -12.63
N ILE A 486 -22.49 25.82 -12.59
CA ILE A 486 -23.66 26.13 -13.43
C ILE A 486 -24.85 26.40 -12.51
N ALA A 487 -25.36 27.62 -12.53
CA ALA A 487 -26.57 28.02 -11.81
C ALA A 487 -27.79 28.00 -12.74
N ALA A 488 -28.93 27.57 -12.20
CA ALA A 488 -30.22 27.54 -12.92
C ALA A 488 -30.13 26.89 -14.32
N HIS A 489 -29.32 25.83 -14.43
CA HIS A 489 -29.10 25.06 -15.67
C HIS A 489 -28.66 25.89 -16.90
N SER A 490 -28.18 27.11 -16.71
CA SER A 490 -27.88 27.99 -17.84
C SER A 490 -26.78 29.02 -17.66
N ARG A 491 -26.48 29.42 -16.42
CA ARG A 491 -25.51 30.47 -16.15
C ARG A 491 -24.23 29.89 -15.56
N LEU A 492 -23.12 30.02 -16.30
CA LEU A 492 -21.79 29.76 -15.74
C LEU A 492 -21.50 30.76 -14.61
N THR A 493 -21.18 30.25 -13.42
CA THR A 493 -20.75 31.07 -12.28
C THR A 493 -19.23 31.22 -12.22
N GLU A 494 -18.49 30.46 -13.03
CA GLU A 494 -17.04 30.51 -13.12
C GLU A 494 -16.59 30.77 -14.54
N LYS A 495 -15.59 31.66 -14.68
CA LYS A 495 -15.15 32.09 -16.01
C LYS A 495 -14.44 30.95 -16.75
N ASN A 496 -13.50 30.22 -16.16
CA ASN A 496 -12.57 29.40 -16.95
C ASN A 496 -12.74 27.87 -16.78
N ARG A 497 -13.77 27.42 -16.07
CA ARG A 497 -13.97 26.00 -15.80
C ARG A 497 -15.42 25.63 -15.54
N ILE A 498 -15.75 24.38 -15.84
CA ILE A 498 -17.03 23.76 -15.53
C ILE A 498 -16.79 22.61 -14.55
N ARG A 499 -17.49 22.57 -13.42
CA ARG A 499 -17.23 21.65 -12.30
C ARG A 499 -18.48 20.95 -11.80
N PHE A 500 -18.32 19.67 -11.46
CA PHE A 500 -19.36 18.84 -10.86
C PHE A 500 -18.82 18.00 -9.72
N LYS A 501 -19.67 17.71 -8.72
CA LYS A 501 -19.46 16.53 -7.88
C LYS A 501 -20.18 15.32 -8.46
N ILE A 502 -19.47 14.21 -8.57
CA ILE A 502 -20.01 12.91 -9.00
C ILE A 502 -19.81 11.89 -7.89
N ARG A 503 -20.89 11.24 -7.43
CA ARG A 503 -20.83 10.25 -6.35
C ARG A 503 -21.70 9.06 -6.64
N ASP A 504 -21.19 7.90 -6.27
CA ASP A 504 -21.96 6.68 -6.12
C ASP A 504 -21.92 6.25 -4.65
N GLU A 505 -23.02 5.70 -4.16
CA GLU A 505 -23.19 5.39 -2.73
C GLU A 505 -22.86 3.92 -2.41
N PHE A 506 -22.64 3.04 -3.42
CA PHE A 506 -22.42 1.62 -3.15
C PHE A 506 -21.44 0.89 -4.09
N SER A 507 -21.77 0.68 -5.36
CA SER A 507 -20.92 -0.12 -6.28
C SER A 507 -19.68 0.62 -6.80
N GLY A 508 -19.64 1.94 -6.68
CA GLY A 508 -18.60 2.85 -7.15
C GLY A 508 -18.85 3.35 -8.58
N ILE A 509 -18.18 4.44 -8.96
CA ILE A 509 -18.23 4.99 -10.31
C ILE A 509 -17.42 4.11 -11.27
N ALA A 510 -18.04 3.65 -12.35
CA ALA A 510 -17.38 2.91 -13.43
C ALA A 510 -16.83 3.84 -14.49
N ASP A 511 -17.65 4.79 -14.95
CA ASP A 511 -17.29 5.69 -16.06
C ASP A 511 -18.02 7.04 -15.97
N TYR A 512 -17.48 8.04 -16.69
CA TYR A 512 -18.16 9.29 -16.94
C TYR A 512 -17.80 9.83 -18.33
N ARG A 513 -18.75 10.50 -18.97
CA ARG A 513 -18.58 11.10 -20.29
C ARG A 513 -19.18 12.49 -20.33
N GLY A 514 -18.35 13.49 -20.61
CA GLY A 514 -18.78 14.87 -20.80
C GLY A 514 -18.65 15.27 -22.27
N GLU A 515 -19.70 15.86 -22.81
CA GLU A 515 -19.76 16.36 -24.18
C GLU A 515 -20.26 17.80 -24.21
N ILE A 516 -19.66 18.63 -25.07
CA ILE A 516 -20.14 19.97 -25.38
C ILE A 516 -20.40 20.04 -26.88
N ASP A 517 -21.63 20.41 -27.25
CA ASP A 517 -22.13 20.40 -28.64
C ASP A 517 -21.93 19.04 -29.34
N GLY A 518 -22.12 17.95 -28.59
CA GLY A 518 -21.96 16.57 -29.06
C GLY A 518 -20.51 16.13 -29.27
N GLN A 519 -19.53 16.92 -28.84
CA GLN A 519 -18.11 16.59 -28.91
C GLN A 519 -17.55 16.31 -27.51
N TRP A 520 -16.76 15.24 -27.37
CA TRP A 520 -16.15 14.90 -26.09
C TRP A 520 -15.22 16.02 -25.58
N VAL A 521 -15.29 16.27 -24.27
CA VAL A 521 -14.40 17.21 -23.59
C VAL A 521 -13.71 16.56 -22.40
N LEU A 522 -12.46 16.94 -22.19
CA LEU A 522 -11.61 16.42 -21.13
C LEU A 522 -12.05 16.96 -19.76
N PHE A 523 -12.92 16.25 -19.09
CA PHE A 523 -13.13 16.41 -17.66
C PHE A 523 -12.01 15.70 -16.91
N GLU A 524 -11.22 16.45 -16.14
CA GLU A 524 -10.24 15.89 -15.22
C GLU A 524 -10.94 15.34 -13.98
N TYR A 525 -10.50 14.19 -13.48
CA TYR A 525 -11.14 13.53 -12.33
C TYR A 525 -10.25 13.50 -11.08
N ASP A 526 -10.70 14.18 -10.03
CA ASP A 526 -10.15 14.13 -8.69
C ASP A 526 -11.05 13.25 -7.79
N ALA A 527 -10.81 11.94 -7.85
CA ALA A 527 -11.67 10.96 -7.21
C ALA A 527 -11.76 11.11 -5.68
N LYS A 528 -10.67 11.49 -5.00
CA LYS A 528 -10.68 11.70 -3.54
C LYS A 528 -11.66 12.79 -3.11
N ASN A 529 -11.91 13.78 -3.97
CA ASN A 529 -12.82 14.89 -3.70
C ASN A 529 -14.18 14.72 -4.40
N ALA A 530 -14.37 13.59 -5.10
CA ALA A 530 -15.54 13.32 -5.93
C ALA A 530 -15.80 14.45 -6.94
N LEU A 531 -14.73 15.06 -7.49
CA LEU A 531 -14.79 16.27 -8.29
C LEU A 531 -14.33 15.98 -9.71
N ILE A 532 -15.13 16.36 -10.70
CA ILE A 532 -14.68 16.47 -12.09
C ILE A 532 -14.65 17.93 -12.54
N THR A 533 -13.63 18.29 -13.33
CA THR A 533 -13.42 19.65 -13.81
C THR A 533 -13.06 19.67 -15.29
N TYR A 534 -13.84 20.37 -16.10
CA TYR A 534 -13.45 20.75 -17.45
C TYR A 534 -12.86 22.15 -17.43
N HIS A 535 -11.62 22.28 -17.88
CA HIS A 535 -10.96 23.57 -18.10
C HIS A 535 -11.30 24.07 -19.51
N ILE A 536 -11.89 25.26 -19.63
CA ILE A 536 -12.36 25.80 -20.91
C ILE A 536 -11.17 25.97 -21.86
N ASP A 537 -11.18 25.23 -22.96
CA ASP A 537 -10.19 25.30 -24.03
C ASP A 537 -10.74 26.11 -25.20
N SER A 538 -10.26 27.35 -25.37
CA SER A 538 -10.70 28.23 -26.45
C SER A 538 -10.34 27.75 -27.85
N LYS A 539 -9.44 26.75 -27.99
CA LYS A 539 -9.15 26.10 -29.29
C LYS A 539 -10.22 25.08 -29.68
N ARG A 540 -11.03 24.62 -28.71
CA ARG A 540 -12.04 23.56 -28.90
C ARG A 540 -13.45 24.04 -28.62
N LEU A 541 -13.62 25.10 -27.84
CA LEU A 541 -14.89 25.74 -27.52
C LEU A 541 -14.92 27.15 -28.11
N GLN A 542 -15.90 27.42 -28.98
CA GLN A 542 -16.15 28.76 -29.50
C GLN A 542 -16.57 29.70 -28.36
N LEU A 543 -16.19 30.97 -28.43
CA LEU A 543 -16.62 31.99 -27.48
C LEU A 543 -17.73 32.86 -28.08
N ASN A 544 -18.47 33.55 -27.22
CA ASN A 544 -19.69 34.32 -27.52
C ASN A 544 -20.82 33.51 -28.18
N LYS A 545 -21.00 32.24 -27.77
CA LYS A 545 -22.03 31.35 -28.31
C LYS A 545 -22.75 30.58 -27.19
N LYS A 546 -23.97 30.12 -27.50
CA LYS A 546 -24.67 29.11 -26.69
C LYS A 546 -24.10 27.72 -27.01
N HIS A 547 -23.89 26.95 -25.96
CA HIS A 547 -23.39 25.59 -26.00
C HIS A 547 -24.30 24.65 -25.24
N GLN A 548 -24.41 23.41 -25.69
CA GLN A 548 -25.12 22.34 -25.00
C GLN A 548 -24.11 21.43 -24.31
N LEU A 549 -24.21 21.32 -22.98
CA LEU A 549 -23.45 20.37 -22.18
C LEU A 549 -24.31 19.14 -21.90
N LYS A 550 -23.75 17.95 -22.13
CA LYS A 550 -24.25 16.67 -21.63
C LYS A 550 -23.16 16.01 -20.79
N LEU A 551 -23.50 15.60 -19.57
CA LEU A 551 -22.62 14.82 -18.70
C LEU A 551 -23.34 13.55 -18.27
N GLU A 552 -22.77 12.40 -18.60
CA GLU A 552 -23.27 11.08 -18.24
C GLU A 552 -22.31 10.43 -17.24
N VAL A 553 -22.84 9.77 -16.21
CA VAL A 553 -22.05 9.08 -15.18
C VAL A 553 -22.68 7.72 -14.92
N THR A 554 -21.86 6.67 -14.94
CA THR A 554 -22.29 5.27 -14.81
C THR A 554 -21.59 4.61 -13.64
N ASP A 555 -22.32 3.85 -12.84
CA ASP A 555 -21.75 3.04 -11.75
C ASP A 555 -21.28 1.64 -12.23
N ASN A 556 -20.69 0.86 -11.33
CA ASN A 556 -20.22 -0.50 -11.62
C ASN A 556 -21.35 -1.55 -11.83
N LYS A 557 -22.61 -1.13 -11.75
CA LYS A 557 -23.81 -1.94 -12.01
C LYS A 557 -24.67 -1.38 -13.15
N GLY A 558 -24.11 -0.46 -13.93
CA GLY A 558 -24.74 0.07 -15.14
C GLY A 558 -25.91 1.02 -14.87
N ASN A 559 -26.08 1.53 -13.65
CA ASN A 559 -27.03 2.61 -13.40
C ASN A 559 -26.43 3.92 -13.90
N VAL A 560 -27.22 4.68 -14.67
CA VAL A 560 -26.75 5.87 -15.37
C VAL A 560 -27.49 7.11 -14.87
N ALA A 561 -26.74 8.17 -14.62
CA ALA A 561 -27.28 9.50 -14.41
C ALA A 561 -26.80 10.44 -15.52
N THR A 562 -27.70 11.32 -15.98
CA THR A 562 -27.41 12.31 -17.01
C THR A 562 -27.75 13.70 -16.51
N TYR A 563 -26.83 14.64 -16.72
CA TYR A 563 -27.02 16.07 -16.50
C TYR A 563 -26.90 16.82 -17.82
N GLU A 564 -27.89 17.65 -18.11
CA GLU A 564 -27.89 18.52 -19.29
C GLU A 564 -28.06 19.98 -18.88
N ALA A 565 -27.35 20.86 -19.59
CA ALA A 565 -27.46 22.30 -19.41
C ALA A 565 -27.10 23.04 -20.70
N ASN A 566 -27.73 24.18 -20.92
CA ASN A 566 -27.39 25.09 -22.02
C ASN A 566 -26.70 26.32 -21.46
N PHE A 567 -25.43 26.55 -21.76
CA PHE A 567 -24.71 27.69 -21.22
C PHE A 567 -24.22 28.63 -22.33
N PHE A 568 -24.10 29.92 -22.01
CA PHE A 568 -23.45 30.89 -22.90
C PHE A 568 -22.01 31.08 -22.47
N ARG A 569 -21.09 31.06 -23.42
CA ARG A 569 -19.68 31.32 -23.17
C ARG A 569 -19.08 32.17 -24.26
#